data_AF-A0AAU4VY11-F1
#
_entry.id   AF-A0AAU4VY11-F1
#
_cell.length_a   1.000
_cell.length_b   1.000
_cell.length_c   1.000
_cell.angle_alpha   90.00
_cell.angle_beta   90.00
_cell.angle_gamma   90.00
#
_symmetry.space_group_name_H-M   'P 1'
#
loop_
_entity.id
_entity.type
_entity.pdbx_description
1 polymer ?
#
loop_
_entity_poly.entity_id
_entity_poly.type
_entity_poly.pdbx_seq_one_letter_code
_entity_poly.pdbx_strand_id
1 'polypeptide(L)'
;MTEYEGSVEASFAALQARVFHEEYGGDGTYGSLAELRADEQFMHEEGTHSILDIERVVRTTDAPRYENGDLCTLRPLTAGRAVHHFGTDRPTVGRYREVMAAANASMSHEEYEQSLIGECRMRWTGLYVLLYAGDEPTHVGIFGYSGD
;
A
#
# COMPACT_ATOMS: atom_id res chain seq x y z
N MET A 1 -1.65 -0.98 7.23
CA MET A 1 -3.13 -0.92 7.18
C MET A 1 -3.61 0.33 7.91
N THR A 2 -4.80 0.81 7.61
CA THR A 2 -5.41 2.02 8.19
C THR A 2 -6.92 1.85 8.35
N GLU A 3 -7.57 2.66 9.18
CA GLU A 3 -9.04 2.68 9.31
C GLU A 3 -9.70 3.10 8.00
N TYR A 4 -10.93 2.63 7.78
CA TYR A 4 -11.72 2.94 6.59
C TYR A 4 -12.54 4.21 6.78
N GLU A 5 -12.21 5.25 6.03
CA GLU A 5 -12.81 6.59 6.10
C GLU A 5 -13.92 6.79 5.04
N GLY A 6 -14.73 5.76 4.80
CA GLY A 6 -15.82 5.78 3.81
C GLY A 6 -15.40 5.68 2.34
N SER A 7 -14.10 5.80 2.03
CA SER A 7 -13.52 5.43 0.73
C SER A 7 -12.04 5.05 0.87
N VAL A 8 -11.50 4.31 -0.10
CA VAL A 8 -10.07 3.95 -0.11
C VAL A 8 -9.21 5.19 -0.27
N GLU A 9 -9.63 6.12 -1.12
CA GLU A 9 -8.96 7.40 -1.36
C GLU A 9 -8.88 8.25 -0.08
N ALA A 10 -9.97 8.35 0.68
CA ALA A 10 -9.99 9.07 1.96
C ALA A 10 -9.10 8.38 3.01
N SER A 11 -9.20 7.05 3.10
CA SER A 11 -8.38 6.25 4.04
C SER A 11 -6.89 6.37 3.73
N PHE A 12 -6.54 6.35 2.44
CA PHE A 12 -5.18 6.52 1.96
C PHE A 12 -4.65 7.93 2.25
N ALA A 13 -5.43 8.98 1.96
CA ALA A 13 -5.04 10.35 2.26
C ALA A 13 -4.82 10.58 3.77
N ALA A 14 -5.69 10.02 4.62
CA ALA A 14 -5.54 10.07 6.09
C ALA A 14 -4.26 9.35 6.55
N LEU A 15 -3.97 8.18 5.97
CA LEU A 15 -2.72 7.45 6.25
C LEU A 15 -1.49 8.26 5.85
N GLN A 16 -1.49 8.86 4.65
CA GLN A 16 -0.36 9.68 4.20
C GLN A 16 -0.15 10.91 5.07
N ALA A 17 -1.21 11.61 5.46
CA ALA A 17 -1.10 12.74 6.36
C ALA A 17 -0.49 12.36 7.71
N ARG A 18 -0.87 11.20 8.27
CA ARG A 18 -0.32 10.69 9.51
C ARG A 18 1.16 10.32 9.38
N VAL A 19 1.53 9.55 8.37
CA VAL A 19 2.94 9.15 8.13
C VAL A 19 3.82 10.36 7.86
N PHE A 20 3.35 11.32 7.05
CA PHE A 20 4.06 12.57 6.82
C PHE A 20 4.32 13.33 8.12
N HIS A 21 3.32 13.45 8.99
CA HIS A 21 3.48 14.12 10.27
C HIS A 21 4.46 13.39 11.19
N GLU A 22 4.40 12.05 11.24
CA GLU A 22 5.28 11.20 12.04
C GLU A 22 6.76 11.29 11.58
N GLU A 23 7.01 11.31 10.27
CA GLU A 23 8.36 11.24 9.69
C GLU A 23 8.98 12.62 9.41
N TYR A 24 8.19 13.61 8.99
CA TYR A 24 8.67 14.91 8.49
C TYR A 24 8.05 16.13 9.20
N GLY A 25 7.11 15.91 10.13
CA GLY A 25 6.44 17.00 10.84
C GLY A 25 7.25 17.63 11.97
N GLY A 26 8.39 17.03 12.36
CA GLY A 26 9.11 17.37 13.58
C GLY A 26 10.14 18.50 13.48
N ASP A 27 10.76 18.68 12.31
CA ASP A 27 11.87 19.63 12.11
C ASP A 27 11.48 20.88 11.29
N GLY A 28 10.29 20.88 10.70
CA GLY A 28 9.77 21.97 9.88
C GLY A 28 10.46 22.08 8.52
N THR A 29 11.20 21.05 8.08
CA THR A 29 11.86 21.02 6.76
C THR A 29 10.82 21.08 5.65
N TYR A 30 9.67 20.42 5.83
CA TYR A 30 8.55 20.47 4.89
C TYR A 30 7.25 20.87 5.62
N GLY A 31 6.54 21.86 5.08
CA GLY A 31 5.23 22.29 5.58
C GLY A 31 4.08 21.42 5.08
N SER A 32 4.30 20.60 4.06
CA SER A 32 3.29 19.66 3.54
C SER A 32 3.89 18.51 2.74
N LEU A 33 3.12 17.43 2.55
CA LEU A 33 3.49 16.32 1.66
C LEU A 33 3.68 16.79 0.21
N ALA A 34 2.96 17.82 -0.24
CA ALA A 34 3.14 18.37 -1.58
C ALA A 34 4.49 19.07 -1.72
N GLU A 35 4.96 19.74 -0.67
CA GLU A 35 6.28 20.37 -0.63
C GLU A 35 7.40 19.33 -0.61
N LEU A 36 7.26 18.26 0.21
CA LEU A 36 8.18 17.12 0.21
C LEU A 36 8.31 16.51 -1.19
N ARG A 37 7.20 16.27 -1.88
CA ARG A 37 7.20 15.71 -3.23
C ARG A 37 7.74 16.65 -4.31
N ALA A 38 7.75 17.97 -4.05
CA ALA A 38 8.29 18.96 -4.96
C ALA A 38 9.83 19.05 -4.87
N ASP A 39 10.44 18.49 -3.83
CA ASP A 39 11.89 18.35 -3.72
C ASP A 39 12.37 17.19 -4.61
N GLU A 40 12.62 17.49 -5.89
CA GLU A 40 13.09 16.51 -6.86
C GLU A 40 14.43 15.89 -6.47
N GLN A 41 15.30 16.62 -5.77
CA GLN A 41 16.60 16.09 -5.36
C GLN A 41 16.41 15.04 -4.27
N PHE A 42 15.68 15.37 -3.21
CA PHE A 42 15.35 14.44 -2.14
C PHE A 42 14.61 13.21 -2.67
N MET A 43 13.57 13.42 -3.48
CA MET A 43 12.76 12.32 -4.04
C MET A 43 13.56 11.43 -5.00
N HIS A 44 14.62 11.94 -5.63
CA HIS A 44 15.47 11.15 -6.53
C HIS A 44 16.59 10.41 -5.80
N GLU A 45 17.24 11.05 -4.83
CA GLU A 45 18.40 10.51 -4.13
C GLU A 45 18.03 9.59 -2.97
N GLU A 46 16.95 9.93 -2.26
CA GLU A 46 16.50 9.20 -1.07
C GLU A 46 15.11 8.61 -1.30
N GLY A 47 14.12 9.44 -1.67
CA GLY A 47 12.72 9.04 -1.59
C GLY A 47 12.27 8.84 -0.13
N THR A 48 11.02 8.44 0.07
CA THR A 48 10.48 8.29 1.44
C THR A 48 10.61 6.88 1.98
N HIS A 49 10.83 5.89 1.11
CA HIS A 49 10.81 4.46 1.45
C HIS A 49 9.54 4.06 2.22
N SER A 50 8.46 4.79 2.00
CA SER A 50 7.23 4.69 2.78
C SER A 50 6.00 4.83 1.89
N ILE A 51 4.82 4.83 2.51
CA ILE A 51 3.55 4.99 1.78
C ILE A 51 3.45 6.36 1.07
N LEU A 52 4.35 7.29 1.35
CA LEU A 52 4.39 8.61 0.75
C LEU A 52 4.90 8.60 -0.70
N ASP A 53 5.63 7.55 -1.11
CA ASP A 53 6.06 7.33 -2.51
C ASP A 53 4.89 6.99 -3.44
N ILE A 54 3.76 6.55 -2.89
CA ILE A 54 2.55 6.31 -3.66
C ILE A 54 1.77 7.63 -3.79
N GLU A 55 1.44 8.04 -5.01
CA GLU A 55 0.75 9.31 -5.25
C GLU A 55 -0.76 9.17 -5.29
N ARG A 56 -1.26 8.08 -5.88
CA ARG A 56 -2.69 7.97 -6.21
C ARG A 56 -3.23 6.56 -6.13
N VAL A 57 -4.51 6.47 -5.79
CA VAL A 57 -5.29 5.23 -5.91
C VAL A 57 -5.84 5.11 -7.32
N VAL A 58 -5.74 3.92 -7.91
CA VAL A 58 -6.40 3.59 -9.18
C VAL A 58 -7.44 2.51 -8.94
N ARG A 59 -8.49 2.48 -9.77
CA ARG A 59 -9.65 1.58 -9.60
C ARG A 59 -9.58 0.33 -10.48
N THR A 60 -8.56 0.20 -11.31
CA THR A 60 -8.33 -1.01 -12.11
C THR A 60 -7.54 -2.06 -11.34
N THR A 61 -7.82 -3.33 -11.62
CA THR A 61 -7.01 -4.46 -11.16
C THR A 61 -5.95 -4.88 -12.18
N ASP A 62 -5.86 -4.19 -13.32
CA ASP A 62 -4.85 -4.48 -14.34
C ASP A 62 -3.45 -4.27 -13.76
N ALA A 63 -2.52 -5.15 -14.11
CA ALA A 63 -1.14 -5.05 -13.66
C ALA A 63 -0.49 -3.75 -14.18
N PRO A 64 0.30 -3.04 -13.34
CA PRO A 64 1.01 -1.84 -13.76
C PRO A 64 2.00 -2.15 -14.89
N ARG A 65 2.26 -1.13 -15.70
CA ARG A 65 3.19 -1.19 -16.84
C ARG A 65 4.06 0.06 -16.87
N TYR A 66 5.37 -0.11 -16.94
CA TYR A 66 6.33 1.00 -17.04
C TYR A 66 6.08 1.87 -18.26
N GLU A 67 5.66 1.25 -19.38
CA GLU A 67 5.47 1.90 -20.67
C GLU A 67 4.41 3.00 -20.66
N ASN A 68 3.48 2.96 -19.69
CA ASN A 68 2.39 3.93 -19.55
C ASN A 68 2.58 4.89 -18.37
N GLY A 69 3.76 4.90 -17.74
CA GLY A 69 4.01 5.74 -16.56
C GLY A 69 3.16 5.35 -15.34
N ASP A 70 2.84 4.06 -15.21
CA ASP A 70 1.90 3.56 -14.21
C ASP A 70 2.54 3.36 -12.82
N LEU A 71 3.45 4.27 -12.48
CA LEU A 71 4.22 4.35 -11.23
C LEU A 71 3.46 5.13 -10.15
N CYS A 72 3.88 4.95 -8.90
CA CYS A 72 3.37 5.63 -7.71
C CYS A 72 1.86 5.41 -7.51
N THR A 73 1.38 4.19 -7.80
CA THR A 73 -0.04 3.85 -7.84
C THR A 73 -0.40 2.74 -6.85
N LEU A 74 -1.56 2.90 -6.21
CA LEU A 74 -2.17 1.92 -5.31
C LEU A 74 -3.40 1.29 -5.97
N ARG A 75 -3.42 -0.04 -6.16
CA ARG A 75 -4.52 -0.76 -6.85
C ARG A 75 -5.27 -1.74 -5.96
N PRO A 76 -6.53 -2.04 -6.27
CA PRO A 76 -7.23 -3.14 -5.61
C PRO A 76 -6.56 -4.48 -5.93
N LEU A 77 -6.37 -5.29 -4.90
CA LEU A 77 -6.17 -6.73 -5.06
C LEU A 77 -7.45 -7.32 -5.65
N THR A 78 -7.32 -8.15 -6.69
CA THR A 78 -8.50 -8.80 -7.29
C THR A 78 -9.20 -9.71 -6.28
N ALA A 79 -10.51 -9.89 -6.42
CA ALA A 79 -11.28 -10.81 -5.58
C ALA A 79 -10.73 -12.25 -5.63
N GLY A 80 -10.29 -12.72 -6.80
CA GLY A 80 -9.69 -14.05 -6.94
C GLY A 80 -8.38 -14.21 -6.16
N ARG A 81 -7.52 -13.18 -6.16
CA ARG A 81 -6.29 -13.20 -5.35
C ARG A 81 -6.58 -13.00 -3.87
N ALA A 82 -7.60 -12.22 -3.50
CA ALA A 82 -8.06 -12.13 -2.11
C ALA A 82 -8.52 -13.50 -1.59
N VAL A 83 -9.36 -14.23 -2.35
CA VAL A 83 -9.78 -15.59 -2.01
C VAL A 83 -8.58 -16.54 -1.90
N HIS A 84 -7.61 -16.43 -2.80
CA HIS A 84 -6.40 -17.25 -2.76
C HIS A 84 -5.61 -17.08 -1.45
N HIS A 85 -5.36 -15.84 -1.03
CA HIS A 85 -4.55 -15.56 0.16
C HIS A 85 -5.30 -15.69 1.48
N PHE A 86 -6.54 -15.18 1.51
CA PHE A 86 -7.30 -15.06 2.74
C PHE A 86 -8.34 -16.15 2.92
N GLY A 87 -8.66 -16.91 1.87
CA GLY A 87 -9.77 -17.87 1.83
C GLY A 87 -11.13 -17.23 1.55
N THR A 88 -11.18 -15.90 1.40
CA THR A 88 -12.39 -15.10 1.19
C THR A 88 -12.05 -13.80 0.47
N ASP A 89 -13.02 -13.20 -0.22
CA ASP A 89 -12.94 -11.85 -0.79
C ASP A 89 -13.25 -10.75 0.24
N ARG A 90 -13.69 -11.12 1.45
CA ARG A 90 -13.98 -10.20 2.58
C ARG A 90 -13.12 -10.55 3.80
N PRO A 91 -11.79 -10.41 3.72
CA PRO A 91 -10.91 -10.76 4.83
C PRO A 91 -11.18 -9.88 6.05
N THR A 92 -10.98 -10.43 7.24
CA THR A 92 -11.00 -9.66 8.49
C THR A 92 -9.64 -9.06 8.78
N VAL A 93 -9.59 -8.08 9.69
CA VAL A 93 -8.32 -7.51 10.19
C VAL A 93 -7.42 -8.59 10.81
N GLY A 94 -8.00 -9.53 11.56
CA GLY A 94 -7.26 -10.65 12.16
C GLY A 94 -6.61 -11.51 11.09
N ARG A 95 -7.38 -11.91 10.07
CA ARG A 95 -6.88 -12.74 8.97
C ARG A 95 -5.79 -12.03 8.16
N TYR A 96 -5.95 -10.73 7.91
CA TYR A 96 -4.94 -9.93 7.24
C TYR A 96 -3.61 -9.93 8.01
N ARG A 97 -3.65 -9.73 9.34
CA ARG A 97 -2.45 -9.75 10.18
C ARG A 97 -1.73 -11.10 10.16
N GLU A 98 -2.48 -12.20 10.21
CA GLU A 98 -1.90 -13.55 10.11
C GLU A 98 -1.17 -13.77 8.79
N VAL A 99 -1.82 -13.43 7.67
CA VAL A 99 -1.24 -13.60 6.33
C VAL A 99 -0.03 -12.70 6.14
N MET A 100 -0.09 -11.44 6.60
CA MET A 100 1.05 -10.52 6.55
C MET A 100 2.21 -10.99 7.43
N ALA A 101 1.94 -11.54 8.62
CA ALA A 101 2.98 -12.06 9.49
C ALA A 101 3.69 -13.26 8.86
N ALA A 102 2.93 -14.18 8.26
CA ALA A 102 3.49 -15.29 7.49
C ALA A 102 4.33 -14.79 6.29
N ALA A 103 3.83 -13.78 5.59
CA ALA A 103 4.52 -13.19 4.44
C ALA A 103 5.77 -12.36 4.81
N ASN A 104 6.00 -12.04 6.09
CA ASN A 104 7.23 -11.38 6.54
C ASN A 104 8.22 -12.34 7.21
N ALA A 105 7.89 -13.64 7.33
CA ALA A 105 8.83 -14.64 7.80
C ALA A 105 9.95 -14.86 6.77
N SER A 106 11.10 -15.35 7.22
CA SER A 106 12.16 -15.78 6.30
C SER A 106 11.63 -16.84 5.36
N MET A 107 11.59 -16.52 4.07
CA MET A 107 11.05 -17.36 3.00
C MET A 107 12.09 -17.58 1.92
N SER A 108 11.99 -18.72 1.25
CA SER A 108 12.65 -18.91 -0.04
C SER A 108 12.07 -17.95 -1.08
N HIS A 109 12.79 -17.77 -2.19
CA HIS A 109 12.32 -16.92 -3.29
C HIS A 109 10.97 -17.39 -3.85
N GLU A 110 10.77 -18.70 -3.99
CA GLU A 110 9.51 -19.26 -4.48
C GLU A 110 8.34 -18.99 -3.52
N GLU A 111 8.58 -19.14 -2.21
CA GLU A 111 7.57 -18.82 -1.18
C GLU A 111 7.25 -17.31 -1.18
N TYR A 112 8.26 -16.45 -1.38
CA TYR A 112 8.04 -15.02 -1.51
C TYR A 112 7.13 -14.69 -2.71
N GLU A 113 7.41 -15.26 -3.90
CA GLU A 113 6.59 -15.02 -5.09
C GLU A 113 5.14 -15.49 -4.95
N GLN A 114 4.90 -16.50 -4.11
CA GLN A 114 3.56 -17.01 -3.80
C GLN A 114 2.89 -16.29 -2.62
N SER A 115 3.63 -15.48 -1.87
CA SER A 115 3.11 -14.74 -0.72
C SER A 115 2.27 -13.53 -1.13
N LEU A 116 1.54 -12.96 -0.17
CA LEU A 116 0.76 -11.74 -0.39
C LEU A 116 1.63 -10.55 -0.82
N ILE A 117 2.83 -10.41 -0.25
CA ILE A 117 3.74 -9.31 -0.61
C ILE A 117 4.38 -9.51 -2.00
N GLY A 118 4.56 -10.77 -2.44
CA GLY A 118 5.04 -11.12 -3.77
C GLY A 118 4.09 -10.78 -4.92
N GLU A 119 2.83 -10.43 -4.63
CA GLU A 119 1.89 -9.91 -5.62
C GLU A 119 2.37 -8.57 -6.23
N CYS A 120 3.08 -7.75 -5.45
CA CYS A 120 3.58 -6.46 -5.91
C CYS A 120 4.92 -6.66 -6.63
N ARG A 121 4.84 -6.89 -7.94
CA ARG A 121 6.02 -7.17 -8.79
C ARG A 121 6.73 -5.94 -9.34
N MET A 122 6.08 -4.78 -9.29
CA MET A 122 6.60 -3.52 -9.82
C MET A 122 6.87 -2.56 -8.67
N ARG A 123 8.11 -2.06 -8.60
CA ARG A 123 8.53 -1.07 -7.60
C ARG A 123 7.69 0.20 -7.70
N TRP A 124 7.57 0.89 -6.56
CA TRP A 124 6.78 2.11 -6.43
C TRP A 124 5.31 1.91 -6.83
N THR A 125 4.78 0.71 -6.68
CA THR A 125 3.34 0.43 -6.79
C THR A 125 2.90 -0.35 -5.57
N GLY A 126 1.66 -0.18 -5.16
CA GLY A 126 1.09 -0.90 -4.02
C GLY A 126 -0.20 -1.60 -4.39
N LEU A 127 -0.58 -2.56 -3.55
CA LEU A 127 -1.89 -3.17 -3.57
C LEU A 127 -2.63 -2.88 -2.26
N TYR A 128 -3.96 -2.81 -2.37
CA TYR A 128 -4.85 -2.72 -1.22
C TYR A 128 -5.94 -3.78 -1.23
N VAL A 129 -6.46 -4.08 -0.04
CA VAL A 129 -7.63 -4.91 0.17
C VAL A 129 -8.50 -4.29 1.27
N LEU A 130 -9.83 -4.29 1.07
CA LEU A 130 -10.77 -3.88 2.11
C LEU A 130 -10.89 -4.99 3.15
N LEU A 131 -10.89 -4.60 4.43
CA LEU A 131 -10.98 -5.50 5.56
C LEU A 131 -12.30 -5.28 6.29
N TYR A 132 -12.97 -6.37 6.67
CA TYR A 132 -14.36 -6.35 7.10
C TYR A 132 -14.53 -6.77 8.56
N ALA A 133 -15.57 -6.21 9.19
CA ALA A 133 -16.18 -6.72 10.40
C ALA A 133 -17.66 -7.02 10.08
N GLY A 134 -17.97 -8.30 9.83
CA GLY A 134 -19.26 -8.66 9.24
C GLY A 134 -19.36 -8.19 7.80
N ASP A 135 -20.42 -7.45 7.47
CA ASP A 135 -20.67 -6.94 6.11
C ASP A 135 -20.11 -5.53 5.85
N GLU A 136 -19.55 -4.88 6.88
CA GLU A 136 -19.06 -3.51 6.77
C GLU A 136 -17.53 -3.47 6.63
N PRO A 137 -16.99 -2.69 5.67
CA PRO A 137 -15.56 -2.41 5.61
C PRO A 137 -15.18 -1.51 6.79
N THR A 138 -14.13 -1.90 7.50
CA THR A 138 -13.63 -1.18 8.68
C THR A 138 -12.20 -0.68 8.51
N HIS A 139 -11.41 -1.34 7.65
CA HIS A 139 -10.01 -0.98 7.43
C HIS A 139 -9.60 -1.22 5.97
N VAL A 140 -8.48 -0.61 5.60
CA VAL A 140 -7.78 -0.86 4.34
C VAL A 140 -6.42 -1.49 4.65
N GLY A 141 -6.23 -2.73 4.22
CA GLY A 141 -4.92 -3.38 4.16
C GLY A 141 -4.16 -2.85 2.95
N ILE A 142 -2.90 -2.43 3.14
CA ILE A 142 -2.04 -1.87 2.09
C ILE A 142 -0.67 -2.53 2.21
N PHE A 143 -0.09 -2.96 1.09
CA PHE A 143 1.17 -3.69 1.03
C PHE A 143 1.90 -3.48 -0.31
N GLY A 144 3.20 -3.80 -0.31
CA GLY A 144 4.07 -3.80 -1.49
C GLY A 144 4.48 -2.44 -2.05
N TYR A 145 4.15 -1.35 -1.36
CA TYR A 145 4.44 0.02 -1.78
C TYR A 145 5.91 0.45 -1.66
N SER A 146 6.79 -0.39 -1.11
CA SER A 146 8.21 -0.06 -0.96
C SER A 146 8.93 -0.12 -2.32
N GLY A 147 9.82 0.85 -2.56
CA GLY A 147 10.72 0.88 -3.71
C GLY A 147 11.96 -0.02 -3.59
N ASP A 148 12.23 -0.57 -2.40
CA ASP A 148 13.38 -1.43 -2.10
C ASP A 148 13.22 -2.87 -2.62
#